data_AF-A0A7V8QI87-F1
#
_entry.id   AF-A0A7V8QI87-F1
#
_cell.length_a   1.000
_cell.length_b   1.000
_cell.length_c   1.000
_cell.angle_alpha   90.00
_cell.angle_beta   90.00
_cell.angle_gamma   90.00
#
_symmetry.space_group_name_H-M   'P 1'
#
loop_
_entity.id
_entity.type
_entity.pdbx_description
1 polymer ?
#
loop_
_entity_poly.entity_id
_entity_poly.type
_entity_poly.pdbx_seq_one_letter_code
_entity_poly.pdbx_strand_id
1 'polypeptide(L)'
;MLRWLRWQGLVGFVVVMALLAGSWVLFADRLVKWAVEGTGTAMVGARVELDSADVALAPLRIEMQGLRVTNPNAPMRNAFEAGRIAFDADTLGLLLDRVDIGEVAVEGLRLNTPRERSGAVGRPPSEGPGLLDRTARSLEIPALELPTAEQALAAAQLRSPGVIEAAREDMRRQRDTLEQRVDELPTEASIADYESRLERIREGGGDLTGRLSQARDAKALLDDVRGDLKAVRKARDAARETVSAAEDNARKAREAPEADIRRLVDKYSDPATVAQELVRYVLGPRVAGWVNGGWYWYQRLAPYLGRLQGGEDEPPAVKVPRSEGRRVIFTEADPRPETLVRRVALSGAGGEGTLGGEITDIAAPASLWPRPLRFDLRGNDLPGLAGLAAQGQLRQAAGQSRADVSLQLSGAALSADAPDAGGIAIEDGIADLEIDGQVGAGTLDLRLDGRFRQVGFALGAEAGERVRQMGELLEGVSSFDLSVRITGTPESPELALRSSLADTLKRMVGQVAGQKVQAFRAALRDRIGERVAEPLAAVDENLEALRGAEQTIADRQSRLKALEDRLGRILG
;
A
#
# COMPACT_ATOMS: atom_id res chain seq x y z
N MET A 1 -63.81 -65.81 -9.34
CA MET A 1 -64.16 -64.44 -9.78
C MET A 1 -63.91 -63.47 -8.64
N LEU A 2 -63.17 -62.39 -8.89
CA LEU A 2 -62.39 -61.62 -7.92
C LEU A 2 -63.25 -60.99 -6.78
N ARG A 3 -63.11 -61.48 -5.55
CA ARG A 3 -63.62 -60.86 -4.30
C ARG A 3 -62.49 -60.36 -3.38
N TRP A 4 -61.33 -60.02 -3.93
CA TRP A 4 -60.14 -59.62 -3.16
C TRP A 4 -59.86 -58.11 -3.21
N LEU A 5 -60.56 -57.36 -4.06
CA LEU A 5 -60.42 -55.90 -4.15
C LEU A 5 -61.55 -55.23 -3.35
N ARG A 6 -61.20 -54.57 -2.25
CA ARG A 6 -62.14 -53.71 -1.50
C ARG A 6 -62.48 -52.49 -2.35
N TRP A 7 -63.59 -52.55 -3.09
CA TRP A 7 -64.00 -51.50 -4.03
C TRP A 7 -64.09 -50.10 -3.40
N GLN A 8 -64.51 -50.01 -2.13
CA GLN A 8 -64.51 -48.76 -1.36
C GLN A 8 -63.09 -48.19 -1.15
N GLY A 9 -62.10 -49.06 -0.95
CA GLY A 9 -60.68 -48.67 -0.86
C GLY A 9 -60.10 -48.26 -2.21
N LEU A 10 -60.52 -48.90 -3.30
CA LEU A 10 -60.13 -48.50 -4.66
C LEU A 10 -60.69 -47.11 -5.01
N VAL A 11 -61.97 -46.87 -4.72
CA VAL A 11 -62.61 -45.56 -4.94
C VAL A 11 -61.92 -44.49 -4.09
N GLY A 12 -61.65 -44.77 -2.80
CA GLY A 12 -60.90 -43.87 -1.93
C GLY A 12 -59.50 -43.56 -2.48
N PHE A 13 -58.77 -44.57 -2.96
CA PHE A 13 -57.46 -44.42 -3.58
C PHE A 13 -57.51 -43.54 -4.85
N VAL A 14 -58.48 -43.78 -5.74
CA VAL A 14 -58.65 -42.98 -6.97
C VAL A 14 -58.97 -41.53 -6.63
N VAL A 15 -59.83 -41.27 -5.64
CA VAL A 15 -60.14 -39.90 -5.19
C VAL A 15 -58.89 -39.21 -4.62
N VAL A 16 -58.10 -39.89 -3.80
CA VAL A 16 -56.85 -39.34 -3.26
C VAL A 16 -55.83 -39.07 -4.38
N MET A 17 -55.66 -39.99 -5.32
CA MET A 17 -54.77 -39.79 -6.47
C MET A 17 -55.24 -38.63 -7.35
N ALA A 18 -56.54 -38.50 -7.59
CA ALA A 18 -57.11 -37.38 -8.34
C ALA A 18 -56.93 -36.05 -7.60
N LEU A 19 -57.06 -36.02 -6.28
CA LEU A 19 -56.78 -34.84 -5.46
C LEU A 19 -55.30 -34.46 -5.48
N LEU A 20 -54.39 -35.45 -5.40
CA LEU A 20 -52.95 -35.21 -5.50
C LEU A 20 -52.56 -34.69 -6.88
N ALA A 21 -53.07 -35.29 -7.95
CA ALA A 21 -52.84 -34.84 -9.31
C ALA A 21 -53.43 -33.43 -9.56
N GLY A 22 -54.65 -33.19 -9.08
CA GLY A 22 -55.29 -31.87 -9.15
C GLY A 22 -54.53 -30.81 -8.35
N SER A 23 -54.07 -31.15 -7.14
CA SER A 23 -53.22 -30.29 -6.31
C SER A 23 -51.90 -29.97 -7.03
N TRP A 24 -51.25 -30.97 -7.60
CA TRP A 24 -50.02 -30.77 -8.37
C TRP A 24 -50.24 -29.77 -9.51
N VAL A 25 -51.24 -30.00 -10.36
CA VAL A 25 -51.54 -29.13 -11.51
C VAL A 25 -51.87 -27.69 -11.10
N LEU A 26 -52.47 -27.49 -9.92
CA LEU A 26 -52.85 -26.16 -9.44
C LEU A 26 -51.73 -25.43 -8.69
N PHE A 27 -50.82 -26.16 -8.04
CA PHE A 27 -49.88 -25.57 -7.10
C PHE A 27 -48.40 -25.73 -7.49
N ALA A 28 -48.00 -26.69 -8.32
CA ALA A 28 -46.59 -26.95 -8.62
C ALA A 28 -45.87 -25.70 -9.15
N ASP A 29 -46.43 -25.07 -10.18
CA ASP A 29 -45.89 -23.85 -10.79
C ASP A 29 -45.77 -22.69 -9.78
N ARG A 30 -46.80 -22.51 -8.95
CA ARG A 30 -46.82 -21.48 -7.91
C ARG A 30 -45.81 -21.75 -6.79
N LEU A 31 -45.63 -23.02 -6.42
CA LEU A 31 -44.66 -23.44 -5.41
C LEU A 31 -43.23 -23.21 -5.89
N VAL A 32 -42.92 -23.55 -7.15
CA VAL A 32 -41.60 -23.28 -7.73
C VAL A 32 -41.32 -21.78 -7.77
N LYS A 33 -42.28 -20.97 -8.27
CA LYS A 33 -42.14 -19.52 -8.27
C LYS A 33 -41.89 -18.96 -6.87
N TRP A 34 -42.71 -19.34 -5.89
CA TRP A 34 -42.56 -18.89 -4.51
C TRP A 34 -41.22 -19.33 -3.89
N ALA A 35 -40.79 -20.57 -4.15
CA ALA A 35 -39.51 -21.09 -3.67
C ALA A 35 -38.34 -20.31 -4.26
N VAL A 36 -38.33 -20.06 -5.57
CA VAL A 36 -37.27 -19.31 -6.27
C VAL A 36 -37.22 -17.86 -5.78
N GLU A 37 -38.35 -17.16 -5.71
CA GLU A 37 -38.39 -15.77 -5.25
C GLU A 37 -37.97 -15.67 -3.77
N GLY A 38 -38.46 -16.56 -2.91
CA GLY A 38 -38.16 -16.54 -1.48
C GLY A 38 -36.69 -16.89 -1.18
N THR A 39 -36.20 -18.01 -1.71
CA THR A 39 -34.81 -18.45 -1.51
C THR A 39 -33.83 -17.53 -2.21
N GLY A 40 -34.12 -17.12 -3.44
CA GLY A 40 -33.31 -16.16 -4.19
C GLY A 40 -33.20 -14.82 -3.48
N THR A 41 -34.31 -14.29 -2.95
CA THR A 41 -34.28 -13.03 -2.20
C THR A 41 -33.46 -13.15 -0.92
N ALA A 42 -33.53 -14.27 -0.21
CA ALA A 42 -32.72 -14.51 0.99
C ALA A 42 -31.22 -14.65 0.66
N MET A 43 -30.88 -15.35 -0.42
CA MET A 43 -29.51 -15.52 -0.91
C MET A 43 -28.89 -14.18 -1.31
N VAL A 44 -29.58 -13.45 -2.19
CA VAL A 44 -29.09 -12.20 -2.78
C VAL A 44 -29.17 -11.04 -1.79
N GLY A 45 -30.11 -11.06 -0.85
CA GLY A 45 -30.37 -9.93 0.05
C GLY A 45 -31.08 -8.76 -0.64
N ALA A 46 -31.61 -8.98 -1.84
CA ALA A 46 -32.47 -8.06 -2.58
C ALA A 46 -33.51 -8.86 -3.37
N ARG A 47 -34.54 -8.18 -3.85
CA ARG A 47 -35.69 -8.82 -4.48
C ARG A 47 -35.29 -9.71 -5.67
N VAL A 48 -35.74 -10.96 -5.67
CA VAL A 48 -35.68 -11.85 -6.84
C VAL A 48 -37.10 -12.06 -7.34
N GLU A 49 -37.30 -11.92 -8.64
CA GLU A 49 -38.61 -12.03 -9.28
C GLU A 49 -38.56 -13.06 -10.39
N LEU A 50 -39.63 -13.84 -10.53
CA LEU A 50 -39.80 -14.79 -11.62
C LEU A 50 -41.16 -14.54 -12.28
N ASP A 51 -41.21 -14.46 -13.62
CA ASP A 51 -42.48 -14.21 -14.31
C ASP A 51 -43.39 -15.44 -14.22
N SER A 52 -42.91 -16.61 -14.66
CA SER A 52 -43.62 -17.89 -14.58
C SER A 52 -42.66 -19.07 -14.37
N ALA A 53 -43.23 -20.18 -13.88
CA ALA A 53 -42.58 -21.48 -13.82
C ALA A 53 -43.57 -22.52 -14.34
N ASP A 54 -43.09 -23.45 -15.15
CA ASP A 54 -43.85 -24.56 -15.74
C ASP A 54 -43.19 -25.88 -15.32
N VAL A 55 -43.96 -26.74 -14.63
CA VAL A 55 -43.44 -28.02 -14.12
C VAL A 55 -44.17 -29.20 -14.76
N ALA A 56 -43.46 -29.95 -15.62
CA ALA A 56 -43.94 -31.22 -16.16
C ALA A 56 -43.40 -32.39 -15.33
N LEU A 57 -44.19 -33.47 -15.15
CA LEU A 57 -43.84 -34.60 -14.27
C LEU A 57 -43.21 -35.81 -14.97
N ALA A 58 -43.45 -36.00 -16.27
CA ALA A 58 -43.04 -37.20 -17.01
C ALA A 58 -42.69 -36.89 -18.48
N PRO A 59 -41.40 -36.66 -18.80
CA PRO A 59 -40.25 -36.55 -17.89
C PRO A 59 -40.37 -35.32 -16.97
N LEU A 60 -39.68 -35.34 -15.82
CA LEU A 60 -39.64 -34.17 -14.94
C LEU A 60 -38.83 -33.06 -15.60
N ARG A 61 -39.55 -32.03 -16.04
CA ARG A 61 -39.00 -30.84 -16.67
C ARG A 61 -39.43 -29.63 -15.90
N ILE A 62 -38.48 -28.75 -15.62
CA ILE A 62 -38.74 -27.47 -14.99
C ILE A 62 -38.31 -26.40 -15.98
N GLU A 63 -39.24 -25.53 -16.34
CA GLU A 63 -38.99 -24.36 -17.16
C GLU A 63 -39.38 -23.10 -16.36
N MET A 64 -38.53 -22.09 -16.39
CA MET A 64 -38.69 -20.84 -15.67
C MET A 64 -38.48 -19.70 -16.65
N GLN A 65 -39.36 -18.70 -16.63
CA GLN A 65 -39.30 -17.56 -17.54
C GLN A 65 -39.13 -16.25 -16.77
N GLY A 66 -38.31 -15.35 -17.32
CA GLY A 66 -38.14 -13.99 -16.84
C GLY A 66 -37.60 -13.90 -15.41
N LEU A 67 -36.52 -14.62 -15.11
CA LEU A 67 -35.85 -14.51 -13.81
C LEU A 67 -35.08 -13.18 -13.75
N ARG A 68 -35.38 -12.35 -12.75
CA ARG A 68 -34.71 -11.06 -12.51
C ARG A 68 -34.13 -11.01 -11.10
N VAL A 69 -32.82 -10.79 -11.01
CA VAL A 69 -32.09 -10.70 -9.76
C VAL A 69 -31.63 -9.26 -9.54
N THR A 70 -32.15 -8.63 -8.48
CA THR A 70 -31.80 -7.24 -8.13
C THR A 70 -30.35 -7.10 -7.69
N ASN A 71 -29.69 -5.99 -8.05
CA ASN A 71 -28.43 -5.59 -7.41
C ASN A 71 -28.72 -4.90 -6.06
N PRO A 72 -28.29 -5.46 -4.91
CA PRO A 72 -28.53 -4.87 -3.59
C PRO A 72 -27.92 -3.48 -3.42
N ASN A 73 -26.75 -3.24 -4.04
CA ASN A 73 -26.02 -1.95 -3.95
C ASN A 73 -26.60 -0.89 -4.91
N ALA A 74 -27.39 -1.32 -5.91
CA ALA A 74 -28.09 -0.44 -6.85
C ALA A 74 -29.51 -0.98 -7.11
N PRO A 75 -30.47 -0.81 -6.16
CA PRO A 75 -31.77 -1.49 -6.19
C PRO A 75 -32.65 -1.21 -7.43
N MET A 76 -32.36 -0.14 -8.16
CA MET A 76 -33.01 0.23 -9.43
C MET A 76 -32.40 -0.46 -10.66
N ARG A 77 -31.48 -1.40 -10.47
CA ARG A 77 -30.86 -2.20 -11.54
C ARG A 77 -30.88 -3.67 -11.16
N ASN A 78 -31.07 -4.53 -12.15
CA ASN A 78 -30.86 -5.97 -11.99
C ASN A 78 -29.38 -6.27 -12.15
N ALA A 79 -28.81 -7.07 -11.25
CA ALA A 79 -27.47 -7.62 -11.44
C ALA A 79 -27.46 -8.60 -12.62
N PHE A 80 -28.51 -9.42 -12.71
CA PHE A 80 -28.64 -10.51 -13.65
C PHE A 80 -30.10 -10.72 -14.04
N GLU A 81 -30.34 -10.98 -15.32
CA GLU A 81 -31.65 -11.33 -15.87
C GLU A 81 -31.52 -12.48 -16.87
N ALA A 82 -32.41 -13.46 -16.79
CA ALA A 82 -32.49 -14.59 -17.71
C ALA A 82 -33.91 -14.69 -18.29
N GLY A 83 -34.00 -14.76 -19.62
CA GLY A 83 -35.26 -14.89 -20.32
C GLY A 83 -35.91 -16.25 -20.09
N ARG A 84 -35.12 -17.32 -20.20
CA ARG A 84 -35.58 -18.70 -20.02
C ARG A 84 -34.52 -19.54 -19.31
N ILE A 85 -34.94 -20.34 -18.34
CA ILE A 85 -34.11 -21.36 -17.69
C ILE A 85 -34.87 -22.68 -17.80
N ALA A 86 -34.25 -23.71 -18.37
CA ALA A 86 -34.88 -25.01 -18.53
C ALA A 86 -33.91 -26.15 -18.23
N PHE A 87 -34.41 -27.17 -17.55
CA PHE A 87 -33.66 -28.39 -17.29
C PHE A 87 -34.57 -29.59 -17.08
N ASP A 88 -34.03 -30.76 -17.36
CA ASP A 88 -34.65 -32.06 -17.09
C ASP A 88 -33.98 -32.69 -15.87
N ALA A 89 -34.77 -33.24 -14.94
CA ALA A 89 -34.29 -33.86 -13.72
C ALA A 89 -34.69 -35.34 -13.64
N ASP A 90 -33.83 -36.17 -13.04
CA ASP A 90 -34.12 -37.60 -12.82
C ASP A 90 -35.22 -37.77 -11.75
N THR A 91 -36.44 -38.10 -12.20
CA THR A 91 -37.58 -38.37 -11.32
C THR A 91 -37.31 -39.46 -10.29
N LEU A 92 -36.60 -40.53 -10.69
CA LEU A 92 -36.31 -41.64 -9.78
C LEU A 92 -35.22 -41.25 -8.79
N GLY A 93 -34.24 -40.48 -9.25
CA GLY A 93 -33.24 -39.84 -8.39
C GLY A 93 -33.87 -39.01 -7.28
N LEU A 94 -34.85 -38.16 -7.60
CA LEU A 94 -35.50 -37.30 -6.60
C LEU A 94 -36.26 -38.08 -5.52
N LEU A 95 -36.85 -39.23 -5.87
CA LEU A 95 -37.48 -40.13 -4.89
C LEU A 95 -36.45 -40.74 -3.92
N LEU A 96 -35.17 -40.77 -4.33
CA LEU A 96 -34.03 -41.22 -3.54
C LEU A 96 -33.20 -40.04 -2.98
N ASP A 97 -33.79 -38.85 -2.88
CA ASP A 97 -33.13 -37.63 -2.38
C ASP A 97 -31.89 -37.22 -3.20
N ARG A 98 -31.90 -37.54 -4.50
CA ARG A 98 -30.79 -37.28 -5.43
C ARG A 98 -31.22 -36.44 -6.61
N VAL A 99 -30.63 -35.27 -6.76
CA VAL A 99 -30.81 -34.37 -7.89
C VAL A 99 -29.65 -34.59 -8.88
N ASP A 100 -29.87 -35.32 -9.97
CA ASP A 100 -28.90 -35.41 -11.10
C ASP A 100 -29.50 -34.67 -12.30
N ILE A 101 -28.85 -33.59 -12.69
CA ILE A 101 -29.23 -32.75 -13.84
C ILE A 101 -28.09 -32.81 -14.87
N GLY A 102 -28.43 -33.30 -16.05
CA GLY A 102 -27.49 -33.39 -17.17
C GLY A 102 -27.11 -32.02 -17.72
N GLU A 103 -28.11 -31.22 -18.09
CA GLU A 103 -27.91 -29.90 -18.68
C GLU A 103 -28.98 -28.92 -18.19
N VAL A 104 -28.55 -27.72 -17.81
CA VAL A 104 -29.40 -26.55 -17.58
C VAL A 104 -29.16 -25.56 -18.70
N ALA A 105 -30.18 -25.23 -19.48
CA ALA A 105 -30.11 -24.19 -20.49
C ALA A 105 -30.59 -22.86 -19.88
N VAL A 106 -29.73 -21.85 -19.89
CA VAL A 106 -30.07 -20.47 -19.53
C VAL A 106 -29.95 -19.62 -20.77
N GLU A 107 -31.06 -19.08 -21.23
CA GLU A 107 -31.20 -18.33 -22.46
C GLU A 107 -31.65 -16.88 -22.17
N GLY A 108 -31.28 -15.97 -23.05
CA GLY A 108 -31.61 -14.55 -22.91
C GLY A 108 -30.91 -13.87 -21.75
N LEU A 109 -29.66 -14.27 -21.45
CA LEU A 109 -28.83 -13.65 -20.41
C LEU A 109 -28.64 -12.15 -20.67
N ARG A 110 -28.90 -11.33 -19.65
CA ARG A 110 -28.62 -9.89 -19.65
C ARG A 110 -28.04 -9.48 -18.30
N LEU A 111 -27.05 -8.60 -18.34
CA LEU A 111 -26.41 -8.05 -17.13
C LEU A 111 -26.79 -6.58 -16.98
N ASN A 112 -26.84 -6.11 -15.73
CA ASN A 112 -26.95 -4.70 -15.39
C ASN A 112 -28.14 -3.95 -16.03
N THR A 113 -29.30 -4.60 -16.13
CA THR A 113 -30.52 -4.04 -16.77
C THR A 113 -31.23 -3.04 -15.85
N PRO A 114 -31.74 -1.91 -16.38
CA PRO A 114 -32.48 -0.94 -15.57
C PRO A 114 -33.85 -1.49 -15.14
N ARG A 115 -34.39 -0.97 -14.03
CA ARG A 115 -35.71 -1.36 -13.50
C ARG A 115 -36.64 -0.17 -13.37
N GLU A 116 -37.94 -0.46 -13.46
CA GLU A 116 -38.99 0.53 -13.19
C GLU A 116 -39.27 0.71 -11.70
N ARG A 117 -39.05 -0.34 -10.89
CA ARG A 117 -39.32 -0.37 -9.45
C ARG A 117 -38.10 -0.84 -8.67
N SER A 118 -37.88 -0.24 -7.51
CA SER A 118 -36.79 -0.61 -6.60
C SER A 118 -37.02 -2.02 -6.03
N GLY A 119 -35.96 -2.83 -6.02
CA GLY A 119 -35.96 -4.15 -5.36
C GLY A 119 -35.28 -4.18 -4.01
N ALA A 120 -35.16 -3.02 -3.34
CA ALA A 120 -34.69 -2.97 -1.97
C ALA A 120 -35.67 -3.73 -1.07
N VAL A 121 -35.13 -4.56 -0.17
CA VAL A 121 -35.90 -5.27 0.85
C VAL A 121 -35.72 -4.59 2.20
N GLY A 122 -36.78 -4.53 3.02
CA GLY A 122 -36.85 -3.70 4.23
C GLY A 122 -35.89 -4.06 5.37
N ARG A 123 -35.12 -5.13 5.24
CA ARG A 123 -33.99 -5.45 6.13
C ARG A 123 -32.73 -5.43 5.27
N PRO A 124 -31.95 -4.34 5.26
CA PRO A 124 -30.61 -4.42 4.72
C PRO A 124 -29.89 -5.50 5.53
N PRO A 125 -29.35 -6.54 4.88
CA PRO A 125 -28.56 -7.52 5.59
C PRO A 125 -27.41 -6.81 6.29
N SER A 126 -27.09 -7.23 7.52
CA SER A 126 -25.93 -6.79 8.29
C SER A 126 -24.75 -6.48 7.36
N GLU A 127 -24.44 -5.19 7.16
CA GLU A 127 -23.20 -4.75 6.53
C GLU A 127 -22.07 -5.22 7.44
N GLY A 128 -21.54 -6.43 7.19
CA GLY A 128 -20.20 -6.75 7.63
C GLY A 128 -19.29 -5.64 7.06
N PRO A 129 -18.31 -5.14 7.82
CA PRO A 129 -17.48 -4.05 7.34
C PRO A 129 -16.90 -4.43 5.98
N GLY A 130 -17.13 -3.57 4.98
CA GLY A 130 -16.52 -3.72 3.67
C GLY A 130 -15.02 -3.82 3.83
N LEU A 131 -14.38 -4.60 2.95
CA LEU A 131 -12.95 -4.88 3.00
C LEU A 131 -12.12 -3.61 3.21
N LEU A 132 -12.56 -2.51 2.60
CA LEU A 132 -11.87 -1.23 2.56
C LEU A 132 -12.57 -0.11 3.35
N ASP A 133 -13.60 -0.41 4.14
CA ASP A 133 -14.36 0.63 4.87
C ASP A 133 -13.52 1.35 5.92
N ARG A 134 -12.60 0.65 6.60
CA ARG A 134 -11.67 1.27 7.55
C ARG A 134 -10.64 2.15 6.85
N THR A 135 -10.21 1.80 5.65
CA THR A 135 -9.22 2.54 4.87
C THR A 135 -9.83 3.74 4.15
N ALA A 136 -11.09 3.65 3.72
CA ALA A 136 -11.83 4.71 3.04
C ALA A 136 -12.26 5.85 3.99
N ARG A 137 -12.50 5.55 5.29
CA ARG A 137 -12.95 6.55 6.29
C ARG A 137 -11.87 7.54 6.77
N SER A 138 -10.61 7.38 6.36
CA SER A 138 -9.48 8.21 6.82
C SER A 138 -8.92 9.15 5.75
N LEU A 139 -9.66 9.41 4.67
CA LEU A 139 -9.16 10.21 3.55
C LEU A 139 -9.35 11.71 3.82
N GLU A 140 -8.45 12.30 4.59
CA GLU A 140 -8.31 13.76 4.65
C GLU A 140 -7.45 14.25 3.47
N ILE A 141 -7.80 15.40 2.88
CA ILE A 141 -6.94 16.02 1.85
C ILE A 141 -5.63 16.41 2.52
N PRO A 142 -4.47 15.83 2.12
CA PRO A 142 -3.19 16.23 2.67
C PRO A 142 -3.00 17.73 2.43
N ALA A 143 -2.54 18.46 3.45
CA ALA A 143 -2.26 19.88 3.31
C ALA A 143 -1.16 20.06 2.26
N LEU A 144 -1.50 20.65 1.10
CA LEU A 144 -0.52 21.11 0.10
C LEU A 144 0.23 22.38 0.55
N GLU A 145 -0.09 22.91 1.73
CA GLU A 145 0.54 24.11 2.27
C GLU A 145 1.72 23.72 3.15
N LEU A 146 2.90 24.21 2.76
CA LEU A 146 4.10 24.12 3.60
C LEU A 146 3.84 24.92 4.89
N PRO A 147 4.25 24.40 6.06
CA PRO A 147 4.21 25.19 7.29
C PRO A 147 5.08 26.45 7.13
N THR A 148 4.77 27.49 7.88
CA THR A 148 5.68 28.64 7.96
C THR A 148 7.03 28.20 8.56
N ALA A 149 8.11 28.91 8.23
CA ALA A 149 9.44 28.60 8.78
C ALA A 149 9.42 28.56 10.31
N GLU A 150 8.64 29.43 10.95
CA GLU A 150 8.51 29.51 12.41
C GLU A 150 7.80 28.29 13.00
N GLN A 151 6.70 27.84 12.40
CA GLN A 151 6.00 26.63 12.81
C GLN A 151 6.89 25.39 12.62
N ALA A 152 7.60 25.30 11.50
CA ALA A 152 8.52 24.20 11.23
C ALA A 152 9.67 24.15 12.25
N LEU A 153 10.22 25.31 12.63
CA LEU A 153 11.27 25.45 13.63
C LEU A 153 10.78 25.20 15.06
N ALA A 154 9.54 25.56 15.38
CA ALA A 154 8.96 25.29 16.70
C ALA A 154 8.71 23.78 16.93
N ALA A 155 8.31 23.06 15.88
CA ALA A 155 8.05 21.63 15.93
C ALA A 155 9.32 20.77 15.79
N ALA A 156 10.48 21.35 15.51
CA ALA A 156 11.70 20.62 15.19
C ALA A 156 12.85 20.93 16.14
N GLN A 157 13.60 19.90 16.50
CA GLN A 157 14.83 20.05 17.26
C GLN A 157 16.02 20.22 16.31
N LEU A 158 16.54 21.45 16.24
CA LEU A 158 17.72 21.79 15.45
C LEU A 158 18.97 21.13 16.06
N ARG A 159 19.82 20.55 15.20
CA ARG A 159 21.10 19.96 15.61
C ARG A 159 22.24 20.96 15.48
N SER A 160 22.13 21.90 14.54
CA SER A 160 23.13 22.91 14.24
C SER A 160 23.57 23.75 15.44
N PRO A 161 22.70 24.25 16.35
CA PRO A 161 23.17 25.01 17.50
C PRO A 161 24.10 24.19 18.40
N GLY A 162 23.77 22.92 18.65
CA GLY A 162 24.58 22.04 19.49
C GLY A 162 25.93 21.69 18.87
N VAL A 163 25.99 21.47 17.55
CA VAL A 163 27.25 21.19 16.84
C VAL A 163 28.16 22.41 16.83
N ILE A 164 27.60 23.60 16.62
CA ILE A 164 28.37 24.85 16.55
C ILE A 164 28.89 25.24 17.94
N GLU A 165 28.09 25.13 18.99
CA GLU A 165 28.56 25.39 20.36
C GLU A 165 29.62 24.39 20.81
N ALA A 166 29.46 23.09 20.47
CA ALA A 166 30.49 22.10 20.75
C ALA A 166 31.83 22.42 20.05
N ALA A 167 31.77 22.84 18.78
CA ALA A 167 32.98 23.27 18.04
C ALA A 167 33.61 24.52 18.65
N ARG A 168 32.79 25.50 19.05
CA ARG A 168 33.24 26.74 19.71
C ARG A 168 33.97 26.44 21.03
N GLU A 169 33.37 25.61 21.88
CA GLU A 169 33.98 25.23 23.15
C GLU A 169 35.26 24.43 22.97
N ASP A 170 35.27 23.47 22.03
CA ASP A 170 36.45 22.66 21.73
C ASP A 170 37.62 23.54 21.24
N MET A 171 37.37 24.44 20.28
CA MET A 171 38.39 25.37 19.79
C MET A 171 38.89 26.34 20.85
N ARG A 172 38.01 26.83 21.73
CA ARG A 172 38.42 27.66 22.85
C ARG A 172 39.38 26.92 23.78
N ARG A 173 39.07 25.66 24.14
CA ARG A 173 39.94 24.82 24.98
C ARG A 173 41.27 24.52 24.30
N GLN A 174 41.24 24.23 23.01
CA GLN A 174 42.44 23.99 22.20
C GLN A 174 43.33 25.23 22.13
N ARG A 175 42.72 26.41 21.94
CA ARG A 175 43.44 27.69 21.96
C ARG A 175 44.10 27.92 23.30
N ASP A 176 43.35 27.81 24.40
CA ASP A 176 43.89 28.02 25.75
C ASP A 176 45.05 27.05 26.05
N THR A 177 44.94 25.79 25.58
CA THR A 177 46.02 24.78 25.73
C THR A 177 47.24 25.10 24.86
N LEU A 178 47.03 25.60 23.65
CA LEU A 178 48.11 25.96 22.73
C LEU A 178 48.83 27.22 23.20
N GLU A 179 48.11 28.20 23.73
CA GLU A 179 48.65 29.43 24.30
C GLU A 179 49.56 29.13 25.50
N GLN A 180 49.12 28.28 26.44
CA GLN A 180 49.97 27.79 27.54
C GLN A 180 51.26 27.13 27.03
N ARG A 181 51.17 26.33 25.98
CA ARG A 181 52.35 25.70 25.38
C ARG A 181 53.27 26.71 24.72
N VAL A 182 52.73 27.74 24.07
CA VAL A 182 53.52 28.82 23.46
C VAL A 182 54.27 29.63 24.51
N ASP A 183 53.68 29.81 25.69
CA ASP A 183 54.30 30.49 26.84
C ASP A 183 55.43 29.66 27.46
N GLU A 184 55.35 28.33 27.41
CA GLU A 184 56.41 27.41 27.87
C GLU A 184 57.59 27.29 26.88
N LEU A 185 57.42 27.74 25.63
CA LEU A 185 58.48 27.73 24.62
C LEU A 185 59.46 28.90 24.80
N PRO A 186 60.71 28.76 24.33
CA PRO A 186 61.68 29.86 24.33
C PRO A 186 61.08 31.11 23.69
N THR A 187 61.20 32.21 24.43
CA THR A 187 60.68 33.51 24.01
C THR A 187 61.55 34.12 22.92
N GLU A 188 61.02 35.13 22.25
CA GLU A 188 61.79 35.97 21.33
C GLU A 188 63.07 36.55 21.96
N ALA A 189 63.01 36.90 23.25
CA ALA A 189 64.17 37.36 24.00
C ALA A 189 65.21 36.25 24.22
N SER A 190 64.77 35.01 24.44
CA SER A 190 65.64 33.83 24.57
C SER A 190 66.37 33.53 23.26
N ILE A 191 65.66 33.62 22.13
CA ILE A 191 66.24 33.43 20.79
C ILE A 191 67.24 34.55 20.47
N ALA A 192 66.93 35.80 20.83
CA ALA A 192 67.85 36.94 20.68
C ALA A 192 69.10 36.82 21.57
N ASP A 193 68.99 36.26 22.79
CA ASP A 193 70.15 35.96 23.63
C ASP A 193 71.04 34.88 22.99
N TYR A 194 70.45 33.84 22.40
CA TYR A 194 71.22 32.83 21.64
C TYR A 194 71.95 33.44 20.43
N GLU A 195 71.31 34.32 19.68
CA GLU A 195 71.93 35.08 18.59
C GLU A 195 73.12 35.93 19.11
N SER A 196 72.93 36.62 20.24
CA SER A 196 73.98 37.45 20.86
C SER A 196 75.14 36.63 21.43
N ARG A 197 74.86 35.46 22.03
CA ARG A 197 75.88 34.51 22.51
C ARG A 197 76.69 33.95 21.34
N LEU A 198 76.02 33.66 20.22
CA LEU A 198 76.65 33.18 18.99
C LEU A 198 77.60 34.24 18.39
N GLU A 199 77.22 35.51 18.37
CA GLU A 199 78.08 36.61 17.90
C GLU A 199 79.33 36.78 18.77
N ARG A 200 79.19 36.76 20.10
CA ARG A 200 80.34 36.80 21.02
C ARG A 200 81.30 35.63 20.84
N ILE A 201 80.76 34.43 20.63
CA ILE A 201 81.57 33.24 20.32
C ILE A 201 82.30 33.42 18.98
N ARG A 202 81.73 34.13 18.00
CA ARG A 202 82.36 34.39 16.71
C ARG A 202 83.49 35.43 16.78
N GLU A 203 83.36 36.43 17.64
CA GLU A 203 84.31 37.55 17.77
C GLU A 203 85.52 37.27 18.70
N GLY A 204 85.40 36.33 19.64
CA GLY A 204 86.41 36.03 20.68
C GLY A 204 87.66 35.23 20.26
N GLY A 205 88.23 35.46 19.07
CA GLY A 205 89.36 34.68 18.55
C GLY A 205 90.74 35.33 18.76
N GLY A 206 91.50 34.93 19.79
CA GLY A 206 92.84 35.47 20.05
C GLY A 206 93.95 34.48 20.46
N ASP A 207 93.65 33.40 21.20
CA ASP A 207 94.70 32.48 21.73
C ASP A 207 94.23 31.01 21.81
N LEU A 208 95.17 30.05 21.87
CA LEU A 208 94.94 28.59 21.95
C LEU A 208 94.01 28.17 23.11
N THR A 209 94.12 28.82 24.27
CA THR A 209 93.23 28.64 25.45
C THR A 209 91.84 29.25 25.24
N GLY A 210 91.72 30.31 24.45
CA GLY A 210 90.45 30.91 24.04
C GLY A 210 89.67 30.04 23.05
N ARG A 211 90.36 29.32 22.15
CA ARG A 211 89.72 28.42 21.18
C ARG A 211 89.12 27.17 21.83
N LEU A 212 89.75 26.65 22.90
CA LEU A 212 89.22 25.50 23.63
C LEU A 212 87.98 25.84 24.47
N SER A 213 87.94 27.04 25.07
CA SER A 213 86.77 27.55 25.80
C SER A 213 85.62 27.90 24.84
N GLN A 214 85.88 28.53 23.70
CA GLN A 214 84.90 28.75 22.63
C GLN A 214 84.24 27.45 22.15
N ALA A 215 85.00 26.38 21.93
CA ALA A 215 84.45 25.10 21.50
C ALA A 215 83.51 24.49 22.56
N ARG A 216 83.85 24.66 23.85
CA ARG A 216 82.99 24.22 24.96
C ARG A 216 81.72 25.06 25.07
N ASP A 217 81.82 26.37 24.94
CA ASP A 217 80.69 27.30 25.05
C ASP A 217 79.76 27.20 23.84
N ALA A 218 80.31 27.02 22.64
CA ALA A 218 79.56 26.74 21.42
C ALA A 218 78.84 25.38 21.49
N LYS A 219 79.47 24.36 22.10
CA LYS A 219 78.83 23.06 22.34
C LYS A 219 77.68 23.18 23.35
N ALA A 220 77.87 23.90 24.46
CA ALA A 220 76.81 24.14 25.43
C ALA A 220 75.64 24.92 24.81
N LEU A 221 75.91 25.96 24.03
CA LEU A 221 74.89 26.71 23.30
C LEU A 221 74.19 25.86 22.22
N LEU A 222 74.92 24.96 21.55
CA LEU A 222 74.33 24.01 20.60
C LEU A 222 73.39 23.02 21.31
N ASP A 223 73.77 22.52 22.48
CA ASP A 223 72.95 21.61 23.28
C ASP A 223 71.68 22.32 23.79
N ASP A 224 71.79 23.57 24.25
CA ASP A 224 70.66 24.44 24.63
C ASP A 224 69.70 24.64 23.43
N VAL A 225 70.21 25.11 22.29
CA VAL A 225 69.43 25.35 21.06
C VAL A 225 68.77 24.08 20.54
N ARG A 226 69.45 22.92 20.64
CA ARG A 226 68.87 21.61 20.26
C ARG A 226 67.75 21.18 21.20
N GLY A 227 67.90 21.40 22.51
CA GLY A 227 66.85 21.13 23.50
C GLY A 227 65.59 21.92 23.19
N ASP A 228 65.76 23.22 22.96
CA ASP A 228 64.70 24.15 22.62
C ASP A 228 64.07 23.87 21.26
N LEU A 229 64.89 23.56 20.25
CA LEU A 229 64.40 23.19 18.92
C LEU A 229 63.60 21.88 18.96
N LYS A 230 63.96 20.93 19.82
CA LYS A 230 63.17 19.71 20.03
C LYS A 230 61.83 20.01 20.69
N ALA A 231 61.80 20.91 21.69
CA ALA A 231 60.57 21.36 22.33
C ALA A 231 59.65 22.08 21.33
N VAL A 232 60.19 23.01 20.54
CA VAL A 232 59.45 23.75 19.51
C VAL A 232 58.96 22.83 18.39
N ARG A 233 59.74 21.85 17.92
CA ARG A 233 59.28 20.86 16.93
C ARG A 233 58.07 20.07 17.43
N LYS A 234 58.13 19.59 18.69
CA LYS A 234 57.01 18.86 19.31
C LYS A 234 55.77 19.74 19.45
N ALA A 235 55.95 21.00 19.84
CA ALA A 235 54.85 21.96 19.93
C ALA A 235 54.25 22.27 18.57
N ARG A 236 55.07 22.41 17.52
CA ARG A 236 54.62 22.62 16.14
C ARG A 236 53.79 21.45 15.63
N ASP A 237 54.25 20.22 15.84
CA ASP A 237 53.50 19.03 15.37
C ASP A 237 52.14 18.91 16.07
N ALA A 238 52.09 19.19 17.39
CA ALA A 238 50.84 19.27 18.14
C ALA A 238 49.94 20.43 17.69
N ALA A 239 50.51 21.60 17.38
CA ALA A 239 49.78 22.76 16.87
C ALA A 239 49.14 22.46 15.51
N ARG A 240 49.88 21.78 14.61
CA ARG A 240 49.35 21.32 13.31
C ARG A 240 48.19 20.37 13.43
N GLU A 241 48.31 19.38 14.31
CA GLU A 241 47.23 18.42 14.55
C GLU A 241 45.99 19.13 15.12
N THR A 242 46.21 20.10 16.03
CA THR A 242 45.15 20.92 16.62
C THR A 242 44.46 21.79 15.57
N VAL A 243 45.21 22.51 14.72
CA VAL A 243 44.66 23.33 13.64
C VAL A 243 43.89 22.46 12.64
N SER A 244 44.43 21.30 12.25
CA SER A 244 43.73 20.38 11.34
C SER A 244 42.41 19.85 11.94
N ALA A 245 42.39 19.50 13.22
CA ALA A 245 41.16 19.07 13.90
C ALA A 245 40.15 20.22 14.02
N ALA A 246 40.63 21.43 14.31
CA ALA A 246 39.81 22.64 14.35
C ALA A 246 39.22 22.96 12.96
N GLU A 247 39.98 22.84 11.88
CA GLU A 247 39.47 23.02 10.51
C GLU A 247 38.35 22.03 10.17
N ASP A 248 38.51 20.77 10.58
CA ASP A 248 37.47 19.74 10.43
C ASP A 248 36.20 20.07 11.23
N ASN A 249 36.36 20.53 12.47
CA ASN A 249 35.23 20.93 13.32
C ASN A 249 34.54 22.20 12.80
N ALA A 250 35.30 23.18 12.29
CA ALA A 250 34.77 24.38 11.64
C ALA A 250 33.98 24.02 10.38
N ARG A 251 34.48 23.10 9.55
CA ARG A 251 33.76 22.61 8.37
C ARG A 251 32.43 21.97 8.76
N LYS A 252 32.44 21.05 9.74
CA LYS A 252 31.20 20.42 10.26
C LYS A 252 30.23 21.46 10.82
N ALA A 253 30.71 22.46 11.55
CA ALA A 253 29.91 23.55 12.09
C ALA A 253 29.28 24.40 10.98
N ARG A 254 30.03 24.71 9.91
CA ARG A 254 29.53 25.46 8.74
C ARG A 254 28.51 24.67 7.92
N GLU A 255 28.63 23.35 7.84
CA GLU A 255 27.71 22.48 7.09
C GLU A 255 26.43 22.13 7.88
N ALA A 256 26.46 22.20 9.21
CA ALA A 256 25.35 21.78 10.07
C ALA A 256 24.03 22.55 9.83
N PRO A 257 24.03 23.89 9.65
CA PRO A 257 22.81 24.63 9.32
C PRO A 257 22.15 24.15 8.02
N GLU A 258 22.92 23.89 6.98
CA GLU A 258 22.39 23.37 5.71
C GLU A 258 21.93 21.92 5.79
N ALA A 259 22.51 21.11 6.67
CA ALA A 259 21.99 19.78 6.99
C ALA A 259 20.61 19.87 7.68
N ASP A 260 20.41 20.82 8.60
CA ASP A 260 19.11 21.05 9.22
C ASP A 260 18.07 21.58 8.23
N ILE A 261 18.45 22.52 7.36
CA ILE A 261 17.57 23.05 6.30
C ILE A 261 17.13 21.93 5.37
N ARG A 262 18.06 21.10 4.86
CA ARG A 262 17.72 19.95 3.99
C ARG A 262 16.75 19.00 4.67
N ARG A 263 17.03 18.62 5.91
CA ARG A 263 16.17 17.71 6.69
C ARG A 263 14.75 18.27 6.88
N LEU A 264 14.61 19.58 7.13
CA LEU A 264 13.31 20.23 7.28
C LEU A 264 12.56 20.34 5.96
N VAL A 265 13.26 20.70 4.88
CA VAL A 265 12.70 20.75 3.53
C VAL A 265 12.19 19.36 3.15
N ASP A 266 13.02 18.31 3.22
CA ASP A 266 12.64 16.96 2.82
C ASP A 266 11.44 16.43 3.63
N LYS A 267 11.37 16.72 4.93
CA LYS A 267 10.26 16.30 5.80
C LYS A 267 8.91 16.87 5.38
N TYR A 268 8.88 18.13 4.91
CA TYR A 268 7.62 18.82 4.61
C TYR A 268 7.33 18.95 3.11
N SER A 269 8.26 18.57 2.24
CA SER A 269 8.14 18.78 0.79
C SER A 269 8.39 17.54 -0.06
N ASP A 270 8.40 16.33 0.50
CA ASP A 270 8.49 15.09 -0.30
C ASP A 270 7.29 14.97 -1.26
N PRO A 271 7.50 15.19 -2.58
CA PRO A 271 6.41 15.16 -3.54
C PRO A 271 5.86 13.74 -3.73
N ALA A 272 6.61 12.70 -3.36
CA ALA A 272 6.18 11.31 -3.50
C ALA A 272 5.10 10.94 -2.47
N THR A 273 5.29 11.33 -1.20
CA THR A 273 4.28 11.11 -0.15
C THR A 273 3.00 11.87 -0.45
N VAL A 274 3.11 13.15 -0.82
CA VAL A 274 1.95 13.97 -1.19
C VAL A 274 1.22 13.34 -2.38
N ALA A 275 1.94 12.96 -3.44
CA ALA A 275 1.32 12.32 -4.61
C ALA A 275 0.61 10.99 -4.27
N GLN A 276 1.19 10.16 -3.39
CA GLN A 276 0.56 8.90 -2.99
C GLN A 276 -0.75 9.14 -2.21
N GLU A 277 -0.77 10.08 -1.28
CA GLU A 277 -2.00 10.42 -0.55
C GLU A 277 -3.07 11.04 -1.46
N LEU A 278 -2.67 11.82 -2.47
CA LEU A 278 -3.58 12.35 -3.49
C LEU A 278 -4.19 11.24 -4.35
N VAL A 279 -3.39 10.25 -4.77
CA VAL A 279 -3.93 9.06 -5.47
C VAL A 279 -4.95 8.34 -4.60
N ARG A 280 -4.67 8.16 -3.29
CA ARG A 280 -5.60 7.51 -2.36
C ARG A 280 -6.87 8.32 -2.17
N TYR A 281 -6.79 9.65 -2.14
CA TYR A 281 -7.96 10.52 -2.05
C TYR A 281 -8.85 10.43 -3.31
N VAL A 282 -8.26 10.51 -4.51
CA VAL A 282 -8.99 10.53 -5.78
C VAL A 282 -9.53 9.14 -6.16
N LEU A 283 -8.69 8.10 -6.06
CA LEU A 283 -9.05 6.74 -6.52
C LEU A 283 -9.59 5.86 -5.39
N GLY A 284 -9.29 6.18 -4.12
CA GLY A 284 -9.62 5.33 -2.98
C GLY A 284 -11.10 4.99 -2.86
N PRO A 285 -12.03 5.97 -2.90
CA PRO A 285 -13.47 5.69 -2.81
C PRO A 285 -13.97 4.77 -3.92
N ARG A 286 -13.50 4.97 -5.16
CA ARG A 286 -13.92 4.17 -6.32
C ARG A 286 -13.37 2.75 -6.27
N VAL A 287 -12.09 2.60 -5.91
CA VAL A 287 -11.46 1.28 -5.67
C VAL A 287 -12.15 0.57 -4.50
N ALA A 288 -12.46 1.27 -3.42
CA ALA A 288 -13.23 0.74 -2.29
C ALA A 288 -14.60 0.24 -2.75
N GLY A 289 -15.34 1.01 -3.55
CA GLY A 289 -16.62 0.58 -4.12
C GLY A 289 -16.52 -0.71 -4.92
N TRP A 290 -15.53 -0.83 -5.82
CA TRP A 290 -15.35 -2.04 -6.63
C TRP A 290 -14.98 -3.27 -5.79
N VAL A 291 -14.00 -3.12 -4.89
CA VAL A 291 -13.52 -4.20 -4.02
C VAL A 291 -14.63 -4.63 -3.06
N ASN A 292 -15.32 -3.69 -2.42
CA ASN A 292 -16.44 -3.98 -1.53
C ASN A 292 -17.59 -4.65 -2.28
N GLY A 293 -17.89 -4.22 -3.51
CA GLY A 293 -18.91 -4.83 -4.36
C GLY A 293 -18.60 -6.29 -4.70
N GLY A 294 -17.37 -6.58 -5.11
CA GLY A 294 -16.92 -7.96 -5.35
C GLY A 294 -16.92 -8.81 -4.07
N TRP A 295 -16.44 -8.23 -2.97
CA TRP A 295 -16.41 -8.88 -1.66
C TRP A 295 -17.80 -9.24 -1.13
N TYR A 296 -18.78 -8.36 -1.35
CA TYR A 296 -20.17 -8.61 -1.03
C TYR A 296 -20.68 -9.89 -1.71
N TRP A 297 -20.51 -9.99 -3.03
CA TRP A 297 -20.95 -11.17 -3.78
C TRP A 297 -20.20 -12.43 -3.38
N TYR A 298 -18.90 -12.32 -3.09
CA TYR A 298 -18.13 -13.43 -2.53
C TYR A 298 -18.72 -13.92 -1.21
N GLN A 299 -19.01 -13.04 -0.25
CA GLN A 299 -19.62 -13.42 1.03
C GLN A 299 -21.00 -14.08 0.87
N ARG A 300 -21.77 -13.69 -0.16
CA ARG A 300 -23.06 -14.32 -0.47
C ARG A 300 -22.94 -15.72 -1.03
N LEU A 301 -21.93 -15.94 -1.87
CA LEU A 301 -21.72 -17.23 -2.53
C LEU A 301 -20.94 -18.20 -1.64
N ALA A 302 -20.06 -17.70 -0.76
CA ALA A 302 -19.19 -18.49 0.12
C ALA A 302 -19.90 -19.63 0.88
N PRO A 303 -21.09 -19.45 1.50
CA PRO A 303 -21.81 -20.54 2.17
C PRO A 303 -22.23 -21.67 1.24
N TYR A 304 -22.49 -21.37 -0.04
CA TYR A 304 -22.95 -22.33 -1.05
C TYR A 304 -21.80 -22.97 -1.83
N LEU A 305 -20.64 -22.29 -1.89
CA LEU A 305 -19.42 -22.79 -2.50
C LEU A 305 -18.67 -23.80 -1.61
N GLY A 306 -19.27 -24.26 -0.51
CA GLY A 306 -18.58 -25.06 0.52
C GLY A 306 -17.62 -24.19 1.34
N ARG A 307 -17.37 -24.56 2.61
CA ARG A 307 -16.49 -23.76 3.47
C ARG A 307 -15.08 -23.74 2.88
N LEU A 308 -14.69 -22.59 2.33
CA LEU A 308 -13.31 -22.25 1.99
C LEU A 308 -12.47 -21.97 3.25
N GLN A 309 -13.14 -21.80 4.39
CA GLN A 309 -12.55 -21.66 5.71
C GLN A 309 -12.31 -23.03 6.34
N GLY A 310 -11.04 -23.30 6.68
CA GLY A 310 -10.65 -24.45 7.49
C GLY A 310 -11.20 -24.29 8.91
N GLY A 311 -12.37 -24.87 9.15
CA GLY A 311 -12.96 -24.98 10.47
C GLY A 311 -13.69 -26.31 10.56
N GLU A 312 -13.06 -27.27 11.22
CA GLU A 312 -13.79 -28.37 11.83
C GLU A 312 -14.78 -27.73 12.80
N ASP A 313 -16.07 -27.72 12.45
CA ASP A 313 -17.07 -27.60 13.51
C ASP A 313 -16.94 -28.89 14.32
N GLU A 314 -16.22 -28.82 15.43
CA GLU A 314 -16.56 -29.66 16.56
C GLU A 314 -18.06 -29.43 16.80
N PRO A 315 -18.92 -30.45 16.62
CA PRO A 315 -20.33 -30.28 16.89
C PRO A 315 -20.44 -29.81 18.34
N PRO A 316 -21.24 -28.77 18.63
CA PRO A 316 -21.41 -28.31 20.00
C PRO A 316 -21.74 -29.52 20.85
N ALA A 317 -21.00 -29.72 21.95
CA ALA A 317 -21.25 -30.80 22.88
C ALA A 317 -22.65 -30.63 23.49
N VAL A 318 -23.66 -31.13 22.79
CA VAL A 318 -25.04 -31.15 23.25
C VAL A 318 -25.09 -32.14 24.40
N LYS A 319 -25.32 -31.64 25.61
CA LYS A 319 -25.74 -32.44 26.76
C LYS A 319 -27.00 -33.21 26.34
N VAL A 320 -26.85 -34.52 26.13
CA VAL A 320 -27.87 -35.43 25.63
C VAL A 320 -29.10 -35.43 26.56
N PRO A 321 -30.26 -34.89 26.16
CA PRO A 321 -31.53 -35.31 26.73
C PRO A 321 -31.89 -36.66 26.12
N ARG A 322 -32.51 -37.56 26.90
CA ARG A 322 -32.84 -38.92 26.48
C ARG A 322 -33.77 -38.92 25.24
N SER A 323 -33.38 -39.77 24.28
CA SER A 323 -34.09 -40.25 23.09
C SER A 323 -34.51 -39.24 22.02
N GLU A 324 -33.52 -38.58 21.39
CA GLU A 324 -33.62 -38.29 19.95
C GLU A 324 -32.89 -39.41 19.18
N GLY A 325 -33.53 -39.93 18.13
CA GLY A 325 -32.95 -40.99 17.30
C GLY A 325 -31.63 -40.53 16.68
N ARG A 326 -30.61 -41.39 16.72
CA ARG A 326 -29.32 -41.11 16.07
C ARG A 326 -29.43 -41.45 14.58
N ARG A 327 -29.28 -40.46 13.70
CA ARG A 327 -29.12 -40.71 12.26
C ARG A 327 -27.77 -41.42 12.06
N VAL A 328 -27.81 -42.70 11.70
CA VAL A 328 -26.61 -43.47 11.32
C VAL A 328 -26.52 -43.39 9.80
N ILE A 329 -25.50 -42.70 9.30
CA ILE A 329 -25.20 -42.66 7.86
C ILE A 329 -24.43 -43.93 7.54
N PHE A 330 -24.97 -44.79 6.68
CA PHE A 330 -24.28 -45.97 6.20
C PHE A 330 -23.31 -45.57 5.10
N THR A 331 -22.07 -46.03 5.18
CA THR A 331 -21.07 -45.77 4.14
C THR A 331 -21.46 -46.52 2.86
N GLU A 332 -21.86 -45.78 1.83
CA GLU A 332 -22.13 -46.33 0.50
C GLU A 332 -20.82 -46.72 -0.21
N ALA A 333 -20.88 -47.73 -1.08
CA ALA A 333 -19.72 -48.19 -1.84
C ALA A 333 -19.29 -47.21 -2.96
N ASP A 334 -20.21 -46.38 -3.46
CA ASP A 334 -20.00 -45.31 -4.45
C ASP A 334 -20.78 -44.07 -3.99
N PRO A 335 -20.28 -43.32 -2.99
CA PRO A 335 -21.00 -42.17 -2.44
C PRO A 335 -21.09 -41.08 -3.50
N ARG A 336 -22.30 -40.77 -3.95
CA ARG A 336 -22.55 -39.71 -4.93
C ARG A 336 -22.99 -38.42 -4.23
N PRO A 337 -22.71 -37.25 -4.81
CA PRO A 337 -23.29 -36.01 -4.31
C PRO A 337 -24.81 -36.07 -4.39
N GLU A 338 -25.48 -35.51 -3.38
CA GLU A 338 -26.94 -35.38 -3.32
C GLU A 338 -27.45 -34.52 -4.47
N THR A 339 -26.69 -33.48 -4.85
CA THR A 339 -26.97 -32.65 -6.02
C THR A 339 -25.78 -32.66 -6.97
N LEU A 340 -26.04 -32.97 -8.25
CA LEU A 340 -25.07 -32.90 -9.33
C LEU A 340 -25.71 -32.20 -10.54
N VAL A 341 -25.12 -31.07 -10.95
CA VAL A 341 -25.42 -30.43 -12.24
C VAL A 341 -24.18 -30.53 -13.10
N ARG A 342 -24.24 -31.32 -14.17
CA ARG A 342 -23.06 -31.60 -15.01
C ARG A 342 -22.68 -30.39 -15.87
N ARG A 343 -23.68 -29.71 -16.42
CA ARG A 343 -23.49 -28.55 -17.29
C ARG A 343 -24.61 -27.54 -17.14
N VAL A 344 -24.25 -26.27 -17.08
CA VAL A 344 -25.14 -25.13 -17.24
C VAL A 344 -24.65 -24.37 -18.46
N ALA A 345 -25.42 -24.40 -19.55
CA ALA A 345 -25.13 -23.67 -20.77
C ALA A 345 -25.78 -22.28 -20.68
N LEU A 346 -24.97 -21.23 -20.86
CA LEU A 346 -25.41 -19.85 -20.75
C LEU A 346 -25.37 -19.21 -22.14
N SER A 347 -26.46 -18.55 -22.52
CA SER A 347 -26.56 -17.82 -23.77
C SER A 347 -27.44 -16.57 -23.60
N GLY A 348 -27.06 -15.49 -24.25
CA GLY A 348 -27.75 -14.22 -24.11
C GLY A 348 -27.28 -13.16 -25.09
N ALA A 349 -28.13 -12.14 -25.24
CA ALA A 349 -27.84 -10.94 -26.02
C ALA A 349 -27.78 -9.74 -25.08
N GLY A 350 -26.63 -9.10 -25.00
CA GLY A 350 -26.40 -7.88 -24.23
C GLY A 350 -26.61 -6.66 -25.12
N GLY A 351 -27.85 -6.29 -25.42
CA GLY A 351 -28.10 -5.21 -26.38
C GLY A 351 -27.74 -5.66 -27.81
N GLU A 352 -26.73 -5.04 -28.42
CA GLU A 352 -26.18 -5.43 -29.73
C GLU A 352 -25.13 -6.55 -29.64
N GLY A 353 -24.61 -6.84 -28.44
CA GLY A 353 -23.56 -7.81 -28.19
C GLY A 353 -24.02 -9.22 -27.81
N THR A 354 -23.06 -10.12 -27.66
CA THR A 354 -23.29 -11.52 -27.27
C THR A 354 -22.72 -11.80 -25.89
N LEU A 355 -23.41 -12.65 -25.13
CA LEU A 355 -22.96 -13.16 -23.83
C LEU A 355 -23.22 -14.65 -23.80
N GLY A 356 -22.21 -15.44 -23.48
CA GLY A 356 -22.35 -16.89 -23.42
C GLY A 356 -21.28 -17.52 -22.56
N GLY A 357 -21.45 -18.81 -22.30
CA GLY A 357 -20.52 -19.53 -21.47
C GLY A 357 -21.08 -20.83 -20.96
N GLU A 358 -20.33 -21.46 -20.08
CA GLU A 358 -20.78 -22.65 -19.39
C GLU A 358 -20.22 -22.75 -17.97
N ILE A 359 -20.98 -23.43 -17.12
CA ILE A 359 -20.55 -23.86 -15.79
C ILE A 359 -20.65 -25.38 -15.77
N THR A 360 -19.60 -26.07 -15.36
CA THR A 360 -19.58 -27.55 -15.31
C THR A 360 -19.36 -28.05 -13.90
N ASP A 361 -19.88 -29.26 -13.64
CA ASP A 361 -19.58 -30.06 -12.46
C ASP A 361 -19.94 -29.37 -11.11
N ILE A 362 -21.14 -28.76 -11.02
CA ILE A 362 -21.66 -28.25 -9.74
C ILE A 362 -22.12 -29.45 -8.90
N ALA A 363 -21.48 -29.68 -7.75
CA ALA A 363 -21.77 -30.81 -6.87
C ALA A 363 -21.96 -30.37 -5.41
N ALA A 364 -22.95 -30.93 -4.74
CA ALA A 364 -23.19 -30.74 -3.31
C ALA A 364 -23.48 -32.10 -2.62
N PRO A 365 -22.70 -32.51 -1.60
CA PRO A 365 -21.43 -31.91 -1.17
C PRO A 365 -20.32 -32.10 -2.22
N ALA A 366 -19.54 -31.05 -2.49
CA ALA A 366 -18.52 -31.04 -3.53
C ALA A 366 -17.39 -32.07 -3.31
N SER A 367 -17.13 -32.46 -2.06
CA SER A 367 -16.10 -33.45 -1.70
C SER A 367 -16.35 -34.86 -2.24
N LEU A 368 -17.59 -35.18 -2.63
CA LEU A 368 -17.97 -36.47 -3.22
C LEU A 368 -17.83 -36.50 -4.75
N TRP A 369 -17.40 -35.40 -5.38
CA TRP A 369 -17.22 -35.33 -6.83
C TRP A 369 -15.75 -35.09 -7.21
N PRO A 370 -15.14 -35.93 -8.07
CA PRO A 370 -13.71 -35.86 -8.37
C PRO A 370 -13.33 -34.69 -9.30
N ARG A 371 -14.30 -34.08 -9.99
CA ARG A 371 -14.05 -32.98 -10.93
C ARG A 371 -14.27 -31.64 -10.25
N PRO A 372 -13.41 -30.64 -10.50
CA PRO A 372 -13.66 -29.29 -10.02
C PRO A 372 -14.86 -28.68 -10.72
N LEU A 373 -15.59 -27.84 -10.00
CA LEU A 373 -16.52 -26.89 -10.61
C LEU A 373 -15.70 -25.95 -11.49
N ARG A 374 -16.09 -25.77 -12.75
CA ARG A 374 -15.46 -24.79 -13.66
C ARG A 374 -16.49 -23.84 -14.21
N PHE A 375 -16.08 -22.61 -14.48
CA PHE A 375 -16.88 -21.67 -15.25
C PHE A 375 -16.01 -21.02 -16.32
N ASP A 376 -16.60 -20.77 -17.49
CA ASP A 376 -16.03 -19.99 -18.60
C ASP A 376 -17.16 -19.13 -19.16
N LEU A 377 -17.02 -17.82 -19.05
CA LEU A 377 -17.98 -16.81 -19.50
C LEU A 377 -17.26 -15.88 -20.47
N ARG A 378 -17.90 -15.60 -21.61
CA ARG A 378 -17.42 -14.67 -22.62
C ARG A 378 -18.53 -13.75 -23.08
N GLY A 379 -18.22 -12.48 -23.24
CA GLY A 379 -19.13 -11.53 -23.87
C GLY A 379 -18.39 -10.51 -24.70
N ASN A 380 -19.03 -10.07 -25.78
CA ASN A 380 -18.53 -9.05 -26.70
C ASN A 380 -19.60 -7.99 -26.89
N ASP A 381 -19.18 -6.73 -27.03
CA ASP A 381 -20.05 -5.58 -27.35
C ASP A 381 -21.24 -5.42 -26.39
N LEU A 382 -21.00 -5.63 -25.10
CA LEU A 382 -22.00 -5.48 -24.05
C LEU A 382 -22.26 -3.98 -23.75
N PRO A 383 -23.43 -3.61 -23.20
CA PRO A 383 -23.72 -2.21 -22.91
C PRO A 383 -22.75 -1.65 -21.87
N GLY A 384 -21.89 -0.71 -22.29
CA GLY A 384 -20.85 -0.11 -21.44
C GLY A 384 -19.59 -0.96 -21.26
N LEU A 385 -19.42 -2.05 -22.02
CA LEU A 385 -18.24 -2.93 -21.95
C LEU A 385 -17.96 -3.61 -23.29
N ALA A 386 -16.81 -3.34 -23.89
CA ALA A 386 -16.44 -3.93 -25.18
C ALA A 386 -16.19 -5.45 -25.13
N GLY A 387 -15.61 -5.95 -24.03
CA GLY A 387 -15.33 -7.37 -23.87
C GLY A 387 -15.35 -7.83 -22.42
N LEU A 388 -15.81 -9.05 -22.19
CA LEU A 388 -15.81 -9.76 -20.92
C LEU A 388 -15.27 -11.16 -21.13
N ALA A 389 -14.29 -11.57 -20.33
CA ALA A 389 -13.87 -12.96 -20.21
C ALA A 389 -13.70 -13.29 -18.73
N ALA A 390 -14.45 -14.26 -18.22
CA ALA A 390 -14.34 -14.72 -16.85
C ALA A 390 -14.17 -16.23 -16.84
N GLN A 391 -13.13 -16.71 -16.19
CA GLN A 391 -12.87 -18.14 -16.07
C GLN A 391 -12.43 -18.48 -14.66
N GLY A 392 -12.73 -19.70 -14.22
CA GLY A 392 -12.26 -20.15 -12.93
C GLY A 392 -12.58 -21.59 -12.66
N GLN A 393 -11.96 -22.08 -11.59
CA GLN A 393 -12.16 -23.44 -11.12
C GLN A 393 -12.17 -23.45 -9.59
N LEU A 394 -13.03 -24.29 -9.02
CA LEU A 394 -13.11 -24.54 -7.60
C LEU A 394 -12.86 -26.03 -7.35
N ARG A 395 -11.72 -26.34 -6.76
CA ARG A 395 -11.38 -27.68 -6.25
C ARG A 395 -11.73 -27.75 -4.78
N GLN A 396 -12.53 -28.74 -4.39
CA GLN A 396 -12.83 -29.03 -3.00
C GLN A 396 -12.51 -30.50 -2.73
N ALA A 397 -11.50 -30.73 -1.88
CA ALA A 397 -11.18 -32.02 -1.30
C ALA A 397 -11.40 -31.94 0.21
N ALA A 398 -11.50 -33.09 0.89
CA ALA A 398 -11.67 -33.12 2.34
C ALA A 398 -10.61 -32.26 3.05
N GLY A 399 -11.05 -31.13 3.64
CA GLY A 399 -10.20 -30.18 4.36
C GLY A 399 -9.34 -29.24 3.51
N GLN A 400 -9.43 -29.28 2.17
CA GLN A 400 -8.65 -28.41 1.28
C GLN A 400 -9.53 -27.91 0.13
N SER A 401 -9.88 -26.63 0.20
CA SER A 401 -10.58 -25.93 -0.87
C SER A 401 -9.66 -24.91 -1.52
N ARG A 402 -9.63 -24.88 -2.85
CA ARG A 402 -8.88 -23.91 -3.65
C ARG A 402 -9.71 -23.44 -4.83
N ALA A 403 -9.92 -22.13 -4.90
CA ALA A 403 -10.49 -21.43 -6.04
C ALA A 403 -9.37 -20.70 -6.78
N ASP A 404 -9.33 -20.87 -8.10
CA ASP A 404 -8.54 -20.02 -8.99
C ASP A 404 -9.54 -19.28 -9.91
N VAL A 405 -9.42 -17.96 -10.00
CA VAL A 405 -10.34 -17.07 -10.75
C VAL A 405 -9.53 -16.10 -11.58
N SER A 406 -9.95 -15.88 -12.82
CA SER A 406 -9.43 -14.86 -13.72
C SER A 406 -10.59 -14.15 -14.40
N LEU A 407 -10.57 -12.82 -14.39
CA LEU A 407 -11.59 -11.96 -14.97
C LEU A 407 -10.92 -10.83 -15.74
N GLN A 408 -11.25 -10.71 -17.01
CA GLN A 408 -10.78 -9.65 -17.90
C GLN A 408 -11.98 -8.88 -18.42
N LEU A 409 -11.92 -7.56 -18.25
CA LEU A 409 -12.90 -6.60 -18.74
C LEU A 409 -12.16 -5.65 -19.67
N SER A 410 -12.61 -5.54 -20.91
CA SER A 410 -12.00 -4.67 -21.92
C SER A 410 -12.95 -3.56 -22.31
N GLY A 411 -12.45 -2.33 -22.38
CA GLY A 411 -13.22 -1.17 -22.82
C GLY A 411 -14.42 -0.86 -21.92
N ALA A 412 -14.28 -1.02 -20.60
CA ALA A 412 -15.33 -0.70 -19.64
C ALA A 412 -15.52 0.83 -19.60
N ALA A 413 -16.71 1.30 -19.96
CA ALA A 413 -17.05 2.71 -19.88
C ALA A 413 -17.20 3.13 -18.41
N LEU A 414 -16.41 4.11 -17.99
CA LEU A 414 -16.55 4.75 -16.70
C LEU A 414 -17.61 5.83 -16.86
N SER A 415 -18.76 5.63 -16.23
CA SER A 415 -19.76 6.68 -16.10
C SER A 415 -19.56 7.43 -14.78
N ALA A 416 -19.82 8.74 -14.82
CA ALA A 416 -19.82 9.64 -13.68
C ALA A 416 -20.75 9.12 -12.58
N ASP A 417 -20.19 8.86 -11.40
CA ASP A 417 -20.94 9.11 -10.17
C ASP A 417 -20.87 10.63 -9.95
N ALA A 418 -21.97 11.26 -9.51
CA ALA A 418 -21.93 12.68 -9.18
C ALA A 418 -20.78 12.88 -8.16
N PRO A 419 -19.81 13.77 -8.43
CA PRO A 419 -18.76 14.03 -7.46
C PRO A 419 -19.41 14.46 -6.15
N ASP A 420 -18.89 13.95 -5.03
CA ASP A 420 -19.27 14.46 -3.72
C ASP A 420 -19.16 15.99 -3.74
N ALA A 421 -20.06 16.69 -3.06
CA ALA A 421 -20.22 18.14 -3.20
C ALA A 421 -18.90 18.95 -3.11
N GLY A 422 -17.92 18.46 -2.32
CA GLY A 422 -16.59 19.04 -2.20
C GLY A 422 -15.42 18.18 -2.71
N GLY A 423 -15.66 17.14 -3.50
CA GLY A 423 -14.65 16.16 -3.93
C GLY A 423 -14.23 16.25 -5.41
N ILE A 424 -13.42 15.29 -5.83
CA ILE A 424 -13.02 15.06 -7.23
C ILE A 424 -13.45 13.66 -7.62
N ALA A 425 -14.05 13.50 -8.80
CA ALA A 425 -14.43 12.20 -9.33
C ALA A 425 -13.96 12.05 -10.78
N ILE A 426 -13.87 10.79 -11.22
CA ILE A 426 -13.72 10.47 -12.64
C ILE A 426 -15.09 10.68 -13.30
N GLU A 427 -15.19 11.64 -14.21
CA GLU A 427 -16.40 11.96 -14.96
C GLU A 427 -16.64 10.94 -16.06
N ASP A 428 -15.60 10.68 -16.84
CA ASP A 428 -15.63 9.78 -17.98
C ASP A 428 -14.29 9.07 -18.16
N GLY A 429 -14.32 7.99 -18.93
CA GLY A 429 -13.13 7.27 -19.36
C GLY A 429 -13.39 5.83 -19.74
N ILE A 430 -12.33 5.18 -20.18
CA ILE A 430 -12.33 3.78 -20.60
C ILE A 430 -11.33 3.02 -19.75
N ALA A 431 -11.75 1.92 -19.14
CA ALA A 431 -10.92 1.06 -18.32
C ALA A 431 -10.80 -0.35 -18.91
N ASP A 432 -9.57 -0.85 -18.97
CA ASP A 432 -9.29 -2.27 -19.15
C ASP A 432 -8.88 -2.83 -17.78
N LEU A 433 -9.63 -3.81 -17.27
CA LEU A 433 -9.41 -4.40 -15.95
C LEU A 433 -9.05 -5.87 -16.09
N GLU A 434 -8.04 -6.30 -15.35
CA GLU A 434 -7.60 -7.67 -15.24
C GLU A 434 -7.55 -8.04 -13.75
N ILE A 435 -8.29 -9.07 -13.38
CA ILE A 435 -8.40 -9.55 -12.01
C ILE A 435 -8.01 -11.02 -12.03
N ASP A 436 -6.93 -11.35 -11.34
CA ASP A 436 -6.49 -12.72 -11.14
C ASP A 436 -6.41 -13.02 -9.66
N GLY A 437 -6.87 -14.21 -9.28
CA GLY A 437 -7.08 -14.52 -7.88
C GLY A 437 -6.95 -15.98 -7.56
N GLN A 438 -6.32 -16.24 -6.42
CA GLN A 438 -6.33 -17.54 -5.77
C GLN A 438 -6.86 -17.38 -4.35
N VAL A 439 -7.85 -18.21 -4.01
CA VAL A 439 -8.40 -18.32 -2.66
C VAL A 439 -8.26 -19.75 -2.20
N GLY A 440 -7.56 -19.99 -1.09
CA GLY A 440 -7.38 -21.29 -0.48
C GLY A 440 -7.70 -21.28 1.01
N ALA A 441 -7.58 -22.45 1.66
CA ALA A 441 -7.70 -22.56 3.11
C ALA A 441 -6.70 -21.62 3.82
N GLY A 442 -7.19 -20.50 4.35
CA GLY A 442 -6.40 -19.48 5.04
C GLY A 442 -5.45 -18.67 4.14
N THR A 443 -5.59 -18.73 2.82
CA THR A 443 -4.76 -17.93 1.89
C THR A 443 -5.64 -17.18 0.90
N LEU A 444 -5.40 -15.87 0.79
CA LEU A 444 -6.01 -14.97 -0.17
C LEU A 444 -4.88 -14.28 -0.92
N ASP A 445 -4.84 -14.40 -2.25
CA ASP A 445 -3.99 -13.58 -3.11
C ASP A 445 -4.81 -13.17 -4.32
N LEU A 446 -5.26 -11.92 -4.33
CA LEU A 446 -5.98 -11.31 -5.44
C LEU A 446 -5.14 -10.15 -5.98
N ARG A 447 -5.06 -10.08 -7.30
CA ARG A 447 -4.41 -9.02 -8.04
C ARG A 447 -5.43 -8.41 -8.99
N LEU A 448 -5.59 -7.10 -8.90
CA LEU A 448 -6.40 -6.31 -9.82
C LEU A 448 -5.48 -5.30 -10.48
N ASP A 449 -5.30 -5.42 -11.79
CA ASP A 449 -4.64 -4.42 -12.61
C ASP A 449 -5.67 -3.70 -13.46
N GLY A 450 -5.56 -2.38 -13.54
CA GLY A 450 -6.44 -1.54 -14.34
C GLY A 450 -5.64 -0.56 -15.18
N ARG A 451 -5.96 -0.46 -16.47
CA ARG A 451 -5.43 0.57 -17.36
C ARG A 451 -6.54 1.50 -17.76
N PHE A 452 -6.37 2.77 -17.44
CA PHE A 452 -7.35 3.82 -17.63
C PHE A 452 -6.91 4.72 -18.78
N ARG A 453 -7.82 5.00 -19.71
CA ARG A 453 -7.59 5.81 -20.91
C ARG A 453 -8.74 6.79 -21.10
N GLN A 454 -8.44 7.94 -21.71
CA GLN A 454 -9.40 9.01 -21.96
C GLN A 454 -10.12 9.44 -20.68
N VAL A 455 -9.40 9.51 -19.57
CA VAL A 455 -9.98 9.86 -18.28
C VAL A 455 -10.22 11.36 -18.21
N GLY A 456 -11.45 11.75 -17.88
CA GLY A 456 -11.81 13.10 -17.46
C GLY A 456 -12.08 13.16 -15.96
N PHE A 457 -11.65 14.24 -15.32
CA PHE A 457 -11.90 14.49 -13.90
C PHE A 457 -12.85 15.68 -13.74
N ALA A 458 -13.90 15.49 -12.94
CA ALA A 458 -14.83 16.55 -12.58
C ALA A 458 -14.70 16.94 -11.11
N LEU A 459 -14.96 18.22 -10.84
CA LEU A 459 -14.98 18.80 -9.51
C LEU A 459 -16.42 18.92 -8.99
N GLY A 460 -16.61 18.69 -7.70
CA GLY A 460 -17.87 18.98 -7.01
C GLY A 460 -18.21 20.48 -7.06
N ALA A 461 -19.50 20.80 -7.08
CA ALA A 461 -19.99 22.19 -7.19
C ALA A 461 -19.53 23.10 -6.02
N GLU A 462 -19.30 22.51 -4.84
CA GLU A 462 -18.82 23.18 -3.62
C GLU A 462 -17.32 22.91 -3.35
N ALA A 463 -16.56 22.49 -4.38
CA ALA A 463 -15.12 22.26 -4.26
C ALA A 463 -14.40 23.50 -3.69
N GLY A 464 -13.74 23.33 -2.55
CA GLY A 464 -12.89 24.36 -1.96
C GLY A 464 -11.66 24.66 -2.81
N GLU A 465 -10.96 25.74 -2.49
CA GLU A 465 -9.76 26.19 -3.24
C GLU A 465 -8.70 25.10 -3.42
N ARG A 466 -8.45 24.29 -2.38
CA ARG A 466 -7.52 23.15 -2.42
C ARG A 466 -7.91 22.06 -3.42
N VAL A 467 -9.21 21.83 -3.57
CA VAL A 467 -9.78 20.82 -4.48
C VAL A 467 -9.77 21.34 -5.93
N ARG A 468 -9.97 22.65 -6.13
CA ARG A 468 -9.80 23.29 -7.45
C ARG A 468 -8.37 23.23 -7.95
N GLN A 469 -7.40 23.60 -7.11
CA GLN A 469 -5.97 23.49 -7.43
C GLN A 469 -5.58 22.04 -7.78
N MET A 470 -6.19 21.06 -7.12
CA MET A 470 -5.99 19.65 -7.44
C MET A 470 -6.63 19.26 -8.78
N GLY A 471 -7.83 19.77 -9.08
CA GLY A 471 -8.49 19.60 -10.38
C GLY A 471 -7.62 20.06 -11.54
N GLU A 472 -7.02 21.25 -11.41
CA GLU A 472 -6.10 21.81 -12.41
C GLU A 472 -4.88 20.90 -12.65
N LEU A 473 -4.36 20.25 -11.60
CA LEU A 473 -3.27 19.27 -11.74
C LEU A 473 -3.72 17.99 -12.47
N LEU A 474 -5.01 17.66 -12.39
CA LEU A 474 -5.58 16.45 -12.98
C LEU A 474 -6.09 16.66 -14.41
N GLU A 475 -6.34 17.91 -14.85
CA GLU A 475 -6.75 18.22 -16.24
C GLU A 475 -5.77 17.67 -17.29
N GLY A 476 -4.47 17.60 -16.96
CA GLY A 476 -3.45 17.03 -17.84
C GLY A 476 -3.36 15.50 -17.85
N VAL A 477 -4.11 14.81 -16.99
CA VAL A 477 -4.05 13.36 -16.81
C VAL A 477 -5.14 12.68 -17.63
N SER A 478 -4.77 12.16 -18.80
CA SER A 478 -5.69 11.43 -19.68
C SER A 478 -5.58 9.91 -19.57
N SER A 479 -4.54 9.39 -18.93
CA SER A 479 -4.33 7.95 -18.74
C SER A 479 -3.50 7.64 -17.49
N PHE A 480 -3.82 6.54 -16.82
CA PHE A 480 -3.02 6.02 -15.71
C PHE A 480 -3.23 4.51 -15.56
N ASP A 481 -2.32 3.88 -14.85
CA ASP A 481 -2.39 2.47 -14.46
C ASP A 481 -2.64 2.38 -12.95
N LEU A 482 -3.37 1.34 -12.57
CA LEU A 482 -3.71 0.99 -11.19
C LEU A 482 -3.35 -0.47 -10.97
N SER A 483 -2.69 -0.78 -9.86
CA SER A 483 -2.45 -2.14 -9.43
C SER A 483 -2.81 -2.26 -7.96
N VAL A 484 -3.77 -3.13 -7.65
CA VAL A 484 -4.24 -3.45 -6.31
C VAL A 484 -3.89 -4.88 -6.02
N ARG A 485 -3.17 -5.12 -4.93
CA ARG A 485 -2.91 -6.48 -4.43
C ARG A 485 -3.55 -6.66 -3.07
N ILE A 486 -4.31 -7.74 -2.92
CA ILE A 486 -4.98 -8.13 -1.69
C ILE A 486 -4.40 -9.49 -1.28
N THR A 487 -3.62 -9.51 -0.21
CA THR A 487 -2.96 -10.72 0.32
C THR A 487 -3.44 -11.05 1.74
N GLY A 488 -3.06 -12.20 2.31
CA GLY A 488 -3.33 -12.53 3.71
C GLY A 488 -4.37 -13.63 3.85
N THR A 489 -5.31 -13.48 4.79
CA THR A 489 -6.43 -14.42 4.96
C THR A 489 -7.76 -13.76 4.59
N PRO A 490 -8.81 -14.53 4.27
CA PRO A 490 -10.15 -13.97 4.05
C PRO A 490 -10.69 -13.15 5.24
N GLU A 491 -10.22 -13.42 6.46
CA GLU A 491 -10.63 -12.72 7.69
C GLU A 491 -9.78 -11.48 7.99
N SER A 492 -8.50 -11.49 7.59
CA SER A 492 -7.57 -10.37 7.75
C SER A 492 -6.76 -10.14 6.46
N PRO A 493 -7.34 -9.46 5.48
CA PRO A 493 -6.66 -9.12 4.24
C PRO A 493 -5.77 -7.90 4.40
N GLU A 494 -4.60 -7.96 3.78
CA GLU A 494 -3.65 -6.86 3.62
C GLU A 494 -3.78 -6.29 2.20
N LEU A 495 -3.83 -4.97 2.07
CA LEU A 495 -3.96 -4.29 0.78
C LEU A 495 -2.74 -3.46 0.45
N ALA A 496 -2.23 -3.63 -0.76
CA ALA A 496 -1.23 -2.77 -1.38
C ALA A 496 -1.81 -2.12 -2.63
N LEU A 497 -1.86 -0.78 -2.64
CA LEU A 497 -2.32 0.03 -3.77
C LEU A 497 -1.11 0.70 -4.45
N ARG A 498 -1.00 0.60 -5.77
CA ARG A 498 -0.01 1.30 -6.58
C ARG A 498 -0.68 1.92 -7.79
N SER A 499 -0.21 3.09 -8.21
CA SER A 499 -0.70 3.74 -9.44
C SER A 499 0.39 4.58 -10.10
N SER A 500 0.45 4.59 -11.43
CA SER A 500 1.32 5.49 -12.19
C SER A 500 0.85 6.96 -12.13
N LEU A 501 -0.38 7.21 -11.66
CA LEU A 501 -0.86 8.55 -11.32
C LEU A 501 0.04 9.20 -10.26
N ALA A 502 0.59 8.42 -9.32
CA ALA A 502 1.49 8.93 -8.29
C ALA A 502 2.76 9.55 -8.89
N ASP A 503 3.34 8.92 -9.93
CA ASP A 503 4.54 9.45 -10.59
C ASP A 503 4.26 10.71 -11.41
N THR A 504 3.06 10.80 -12.00
CA THR A 504 2.62 11.99 -12.74
C THR A 504 2.34 13.14 -11.78
N LEU A 505 1.57 12.90 -10.72
CA LEU A 505 1.33 13.88 -9.65
C LEU A 505 2.63 14.31 -8.97
N LYS A 506 3.56 13.39 -8.68
CA LYS A 506 4.88 13.70 -8.09
C LYS A 506 5.64 14.73 -8.92
N ARG A 507 5.63 14.59 -10.26
CA ARG A 507 6.29 15.54 -11.17
C ARG A 507 5.61 16.91 -11.14
N MET A 508 4.28 16.95 -11.19
CA MET A 508 3.51 18.19 -11.22
C MET A 508 3.55 18.92 -9.87
N VAL A 509 3.39 18.20 -8.77
CA VAL A 509 3.61 18.72 -7.41
C VAL A 509 5.05 19.22 -7.27
N GLY A 510 6.06 18.51 -7.78
CA GLY A 510 7.44 18.98 -7.78
C GLY A 510 7.64 20.31 -8.51
N GLN A 511 6.93 20.54 -9.62
CA GLN A 511 7.00 21.81 -10.36
C GLN A 511 6.33 22.97 -9.60
N VAL A 512 5.12 22.76 -9.06
CA VAL A 512 4.38 23.79 -8.31
C VAL A 512 5.03 24.06 -6.95
N ALA A 513 5.41 22.99 -6.25
CA ALA A 513 6.12 23.08 -4.98
C ALA A 513 7.51 23.67 -5.16
N GLY A 514 8.17 23.50 -6.32
CA GLY A 514 9.52 24.05 -6.55
C GLY A 514 9.66 25.53 -6.17
N GLN A 515 8.71 26.38 -6.56
CA GLN A 515 8.74 27.81 -6.21
C GLN A 515 8.49 28.05 -4.71
N LYS A 516 7.48 27.38 -4.13
CA LYS A 516 7.13 27.50 -2.70
C LYS A 516 8.20 26.90 -1.77
N VAL A 517 8.84 25.81 -2.18
CA VAL A 517 9.95 25.15 -1.50
C VAL A 517 11.19 26.03 -1.52
N GLN A 518 11.47 26.75 -2.61
CA GLN A 518 12.58 27.70 -2.62
C GLN A 518 12.33 28.88 -1.67
N ALA A 519 11.10 29.41 -1.65
CA ALA A 519 10.72 30.45 -0.69
C ALA A 519 10.81 29.94 0.76
N PHE A 520 10.31 28.72 1.04
CA PHE A 520 10.41 28.09 2.34
C PHE A 520 11.86 27.81 2.76
N ARG A 521 12.70 27.34 1.83
CA ARG A 521 14.13 27.12 2.04
C ARG A 521 14.86 28.43 2.34
N ALA A 522 14.53 29.50 1.63
CA ALA A 522 15.08 30.83 1.89
C ALA A 522 14.71 31.31 3.30
N ALA A 523 13.42 31.24 3.66
CA ALA A 523 12.94 31.63 4.99
C ALA A 523 13.58 30.80 6.11
N LEU A 524 13.75 29.47 5.92
CA LEU A 524 14.48 28.62 6.86
C LEU A 524 15.95 28.99 6.97
N ARG A 525 16.61 29.31 5.85
CA ARG A 525 18.01 29.73 5.82
C ARG A 525 18.20 31.02 6.60
N ASP A 526 17.35 32.01 6.38
CA ASP A 526 17.42 33.29 7.09
C ASP A 526 17.23 33.07 8.59
N ARG A 527 16.18 32.32 8.98
CA ARG A 527 15.83 32.15 10.40
C ARG A 527 16.78 31.25 11.18
N ILE A 528 17.32 30.21 10.56
CA ILE A 528 18.37 29.37 11.16
C ILE A 528 19.68 30.16 11.20
N GLY A 529 20.01 30.88 10.12
CA GLY A 529 21.19 31.75 10.02
C GLY A 529 21.25 32.75 11.16
N GLU A 530 20.16 33.48 11.42
CA GLU A 530 20.07 34.42 12.55
C GLU A 530 20.40 33.77 13.91
N ARG A 531 20.00 32.52 14.14
CA ARG A 531 20.23 31.82 15.41
C ARG A 531 21.66 31.30 15.58
N VAL A 532 22.38 31.09 14.48
CA VAL A 532 23.70 30.45 14.49
C VAL A 532 24.83 31.36 14.04
N ALA A 533 24.52 32.56 13.52
CA ALA A 533 25.51 33.50 12.99
C ALA A 533 26.57 33.90 14.02
N GLU A 534 26.16 34.30 15.23
CA GLU A 534 27.10 34.71 16.29
C GLU A 534 27.97 33.53 16.77
N PRO A 535 27.42 32.35 17.13
CA PRO A 535 28.24 31.18 17.47
C PRO A 535 29.19 30.74 16.35
N LEU A 536 28.75 30.81 15.09
CA LEU A 536 29.56 30.43 13.94
C LEU A 536 30.69 31.42 13.66
N ALA A 537 30.45 32.72 13.84
CA ALA A 537 31.50 33.73 13.75
C ALA A 537 32.58 33.51 14.83
N ALA A 538 32.18 33.13 16.05
CA ALA A 538 33.12 32.79 17.12
C ALA A 538 33.95 31.54 16.81
N VAL A 539 33.39 30.55 16.10
CA VAL A 539 34.14 29.38 15.59
C VAL A 539 35.24 29.83 14.62
N ASP A 540 34.91 30.73 13.70
CA ASP A 540 35.85 31.24 12.70
C ASP A 540 36.98 32.07 13.32
N GLU A 541 36.64 32.93 14.30
CA GLU A 541 37.63 33.73 15.03
C GLU A 541 38.61 32.84 15.83
N ASN A 542 38.12 31.80 16.51
CA ASN A 542 38.99 30.89 17.24
C ASN A 542 39.87 30.06 16.30
N LEU A 543 39.39 29.69 15.12
CA LEU A 543 40.19 29.00 14.11
C LEU A 543 41.33 29.89 13.58
N GLU A 544 41.05 31.17 13.32
CA GLU A 544 42.08 32.14 12.91
C GLU A 544 43.14 32.33 14.01
N ALA A 545 42.72 32.42 15.27
CA ALA A 545 43.65 32.51 16.40
C ALA A 545 44.56 31.28 16.51
N LEU A 546 44.01 30.07 16.34
CA LEU A 546 44.79 28.82 16.34
C LEU A 546 45.81 28.78 15.19
N ARG A 547 45.43 29.22 13.98
CA ARG A 547 46.34 29.33 12.83
C ARG A 547 47.47 30.33 13.09
N GLY A 548 47.15 31.49 13.69
CA GLY A 548 48.15 32.49 14.08
C GLY A 548 49.16 31.95 15.10
N ALA A 549 48.69 31.16 16.08
CA ALA A 549 49.55 30.50 17.06
C ALA A 549 50.47 29.44 16.41
N GLU A 550 49.94 28.60 15.50
CA GLU A 550 50.76 27.63 14.75
C GLU A 550 51.86 28.35 13.95
N GLN A 551 51.51 29.45 13.28
CA GLN A 551 52.46 30.23 12.48
C GLN A 551 53.57 30.82 13.36
N THR A 552 53.24 31.35 14.54
CA THR A 552 54.22 31.84 15.50
C THR A 552 55.20 30.75 15.94
N ILE A 553 54.72 29.54 16.21
CA ILE A 553 55.57 28.40 16.57
C ILE A 553 56.46 27.99 15.39
N ALA A 554 55.92 27.99 14.17
CA ALA A 554 56.67 27.68 12.96
C ALA A 554 57.82 28.68 12.71
N ASP A 555 57.57 29.97 12.95
CA ASP A 555 58.58 31.02 12.83
C ASP A 555 59.71 30.83 13.86
N ARG A 556 59.38 30.57 15.14
CA ARG A 556 60.38 30.25 16.18
C ARG A 556 61.21 29.02 15.82
N GLN A 557 60.59 27.98 15.27
CA GLN A 557 61.30 26.77 14.81
C GLN A 557 62.32 27.09 13.72
N SER A 558 61.94 27.93 12.76
CA SER A 558 62.80 28.31 11.64
C SER A 558 64.08 29.04 12.12
N ARG A 559 63.93 29.94 13.10
CA ARG A 559 65.04 30.70 13.68
C ARG A 559 65.98 29.83 14.51
N LEU A 560 65.45 28.98 15.38
CA LEU A 560 66.27 28.04 16.16
C LEU A 560 67.02 27.04 15.26
N LYS A 561 66.39 26.59 14.16
CA LYS A 561 67.07 25.75 13.17
C LYS A 561 68.21 26.49 12.47
N ALA A 562 67.99 27.76 12.09
CA ALA A 562 69.04 28.58 11.49
C ALA A 562 70.22 28.81 12.46
N LEU A 563 69.96 28.91 13.76
CA LEU A 563 70.99 28.98 14.81
C LEU A 563 71.75 27.66 14.95
N GLU A 564 71.05 26.52 14.99
CA GLU A 564 71.66 25.18 15.02
C GLU A 564 72.63 24.99 13.82
N ASP A 565 72.19 25.33 12.61
CA ASP A 565 72.97 25.21 11.38
C ASP A 565 74.20 26.14 11.36
N ARG A 566 74.13 27.30 12.04
CA ARG A 566 75.27 28.21 12.19
C ARG A 566 76.27 27.69 13.22
N LEU A 567 75.80 27.21 14.37
CA LEU A 567 76.64 26.63 15.43
C LEU A 567 77.34 25.36 14.98
N GLY A 568 76.65 24.50 14.23
CA GLY A 568 77.22 23.28 13.65
C GLY A 568 78.39 23.56 12.70
N ARG A 569 78.36 24.66 11.96
CA ARG A 569 79.45 25.11 11.07
C ARG A 569 80.65 25.71 11.81
N ILE A 570 80.48 26.12 13.07
CA ILE A 570 81.58 26.66 13.90
C ILE A 570 82.31 25.52 14.64
N LEU A 571 81.60 24.42 14.93
CA LEU A 571 82.09 23.27 15.69
C LEU A 571 82.67 22.13 14.83
N GLY A 572 82.31 22.07 13.54
CA GLY A 572 82.88 21.16 12.55
C GLY A 572 83.95 21.84 11.71
#